data_AF-A0A351RWV5-F1
#
_entry.id   AF-A0A351RWV5-F1
#
_cell.length_a   1.000
_cell.length_b   1.000
_cell.length_c   1.000
_cell.angle_alpha   90.00
_cell.angle_beta   90.00
_cell.angle_gamma   90.00
#
_symmetry.space_group_name_H-M   'P 1'
#
loop_
_entity.id
_entity.type
_entity.pdbx_description
1 polymer ?
#
loop_
_entity_poly.entity_id
_entity_poly.type
_entity_poly.pdbx_seq_one_letter_code
_entity_poly.pdbx_strand_id
1 'polypeptide(L)'
;MKDALLKLLIQVISGQTGLNIREQDRDKFIETVSGRIKSLKLSSPDEYYQFLKEDNKSKAEWQEITNCLTTGETYFFRDRGQFSLLKFSILPELIELRKDKRALRIWSAGCSTGEEAYSIAILVNELIKNPPIPPLVKGGEGGLEDWNIQIIGTDINEDALKKARHGYYRDWSFRMVSEDIKKQWFRKAKEGWRLNKDIIEMVKFESVDLINDDYTDYKSLLHDMDIILCRNVFIYFIPEVVSRVILKLNETLNDGGYLMTGHAELPQQAIANLRPKVFPESVVYKKSSELGVRSEELKSRSQRLEVRSQKLEAKIPQTPSPLVGEGGGEGDISEAKELYNKGNYTLTIEKLGHILLTNPEHFETHCLIGQTYANIGEYEKAEAHLKKAIEIDKFNAEPYYLLAQISRENGRLEDEEEMLKKVIYLNPSHIPAYLEMGIIYEGKGDRDRAFKMRNTALNLLKSLPSDARIEPYTELTAEELIRHVQEMIK
;
A
#
# COMPACT_ATOMS: atom_id res chain seq x y z
N MET A 1 -13.43 -20.61 -26.42
CA MET A 1 -13.50 -21.60 -25.32
C MET A 1 -14.97 -21.70 -24.87
N LYS A 2 -15.51 -22.90 -24.60
CA LYS A 2 -16.90 -23.03 -24.12
C LYS A 2 -17.01 -22.50 -22.67
N ASP A 3 -18.11 -21.82 -22.33
CA ASP A 3 -18.31 -21.19 -21.00
C ASP A 3 -18.14 -22.16 -19.82
N ALA A 4 -18.68 -23.38 -19.93
CA ALA A 4 -18.54 -24.41 -18.90
C ALA A 4 -17.07 -24.82 -18.67
N LEU A 5 -16.27 -24.94 -19.75
CA LEU A 5 -14.86 -25.31 -19.65
C LEU A 5 -14.01 -24.15 -19.12
N LEU A 6 -14.34 -22.91 -19.48
CA LEU A 6 -13.72 -21.72 -18.93
C LEU A 6 -13.88 -21.67 -17.40
N LYS A 7 -15.10 -21.92 -16.91
CA LYS A 7 -15.38 -22.00 -15.47
C LYS A 7 -14.56 -23.09 -14.77
N LEU A 8 -14.43 -24.27 -15.38
CA LEU A 8 -13.62 -25.36 -14.83
C LEU A 8 -12.12 -25.01 -14.79
N LEU A 9 -11.59 -24.39 -15.84
CA LEU A 9 -10.19 -23.96 -15.88
C LEU A 9 -9.90 -22.86 -14.86
N ILE A 10 -10.79 -21.86 -14.73
CA ILE A 10 -10.69 -20.84 -13.68
C ILE A 10 -10.70 -21.52 -12.31
N GLN A 11 -11.66 -22.41 -12.04
CA GLN A 11 -11.77 -23.07 -10.76
C GLN A 11 -10.52 -23.89 -10.40
N VAL A 12 -9.99 -24.67 -11.34
CA VAL A 12 -8.81 -25.52 -11.09
C VAL A 12 -7.54 -24.67 -10.95
N ILE A 13 -7.36 -23.64 -11.79
CA ILE A 13 -6.19 -22.75 -11.71
C ILE A 13 -6.24 -21.89 -10.44
N SER A 14 -7.38 -21.28 -10.11
CA SER A 14 -7.56 -20.52 -8.88
C SER A 14 -7.42 -21.40 -7.64
N GLY A 15 -7.90 -22.65 -7.67
CA GLY A 15 -7.77 -23.60 -6.57
C GLY A 15 -6.31 -23.99 -6.31
N GLN A 16 -5.51 -24.17 -7.36
CA GLN A 16 -4.11 -24.56 -7.24
C GLN A 16 -3.17 -23.38 -6.94
N THR A 17 -3.40 -22.23 -7.57
CA THR A 17 -2.50 -21.06 -7.49
C THR A 17 -2.96 -20.02 -6.47
N GLY A 18 -4.19 -20.12 -5.96
CA GLY A 18 -4.83 -19.12 -5.09
C GLY A 18 -5.14 -17.78 -5.76
N LEU A 19 -4.93 -17.66 -7.08
CA LEU A 19 -5.20 -16.44 -7.83
C LEU A 19 -6.70 -16.23 -8.06
N ASN A 20 -7.17 -15.00 -7.84
CA ASN A 20 -8.53 -14.55 -8.11
C ASN A 20 -8.65 -14.05 -9.55
N ILE A 21 -9.37 -14.78 -10.39
CA ILE A 21 -9.67 -14.38 -11.77
C ILE A 21 -11.01 -13.65 -11.79
N ARG A 22 -10.96 -12.31 -11.72
CA ARG A 22 -12.14 -11.44 -11.73
C ARG A 22 -12.84 -11.47 -13.09
N GLU A 23 -14.12 -11.11 -13.13
CA GLU A 23 -14.89 -11.13 -14.39
C GLU A 23 -14.26 -10.26 -15.48
N GLN A 24 -13.78 -9.07 -15.11
CA GLN A 24 -13.10 -8.14 -16.01
C GLN A 24 -11.76 -8.66 -16.55
N ASP A 25 -11.12 -9.62 -15.87
CA ASP A 25 -9.81 -10.18 -16.26
C ASP A 25 -9.96 -11.45 -17.12
N ARG A 26 -11.20 -11.89 -17.40
CA ARG A 26 -11.48 -13.16 -18.11
C ARG A 26 -10.89 -13.21 -19.51
N ASP A 27 -10.94 -12.10 -20.26
CA ASP A 27 -10.40 -12.09 -21.63
C ASP A 27 -8.89 -12.27 -21.64
N LYS A 28 -8.17 -11.58 -20.74
CA LYS A 28 -6.73 -11.74 -20.53
C LYS A 28 -6.39 -13.17 -20.08
N PHE A 29 -7.20 -13.75 -19.20
CA PHE A 29 -7.05 -15.14 -18.78
C PHE A 29 -7.20 -16.11 -19.96
N ILE A 30 -8.23 -15.93 -20.80
CA ILE A 30 -8.47 -16.76 -22.00
C ILE A 30 -7.28 -16.66 -22.96
N GLU A 31 -6.80 -15.44 -23.21
CA GLU A 31 -5.62 -15.21 -24.06
C GLU A 31 -4.39 -15.93 -23.51
N THR A 32 -4.15 -15.80 -22.21
CA THR A 32 -3.01 -16.42 -21.51
C THR A 32 -3.05 -17.95 -21.62
N VAL A 33 -4.19 -18.56 -21.27
CA VAL A 33 -4.39 -20.01 -21.37
C VAL A 33 -4.25 -20.48 -22.82
N SER A 34 -4.78 -19.72 -23.78
CA SER A 34 -4.65 -20.04 -25.21
C SER A 34 -3.18 -19.97 -25.68
N GLY A 35 -2.39 -19.04 -25.14
CA GLY A 35 -0.95 -18.98 -25.34
C GLY A 35 -0.23 -20.22 -24.80
N ARG A 36 -0.57 -20.66 -23.58
CA ARG A 36 -0.01 -21.88 -22.97
C ARG A 36 -0.33 -23.15 -23.74
N ILE A 37 -1.58 -23.29 -24.20
CA ILE A 37 -2.01 -24.41 -25.05
C ILE A 37 -1.12 -24.51 -26.30
N LYS A 38 -0.84 -23.37 -26.94
CA LYS A 38 0.03 -23.31 -28.12
C LYS A 38 1.49 -23.66 -27.78
N SER A 39 2.03 -23.17 -26.66
CA SER A 39 3.41 -23.46 -26.27
C SER A 39 3.63 -24.93 -25.92
N LEU A 40 2.63 -25.57 -25.31
CA LEU A 40 2.63 -27.01 -25.00
C LEU A 40 2.26 -27.89 -26.20
N LYS A 41 1.90 -27.31 -27.34
CA LYS A 41 1.45 -28.02 -28.56
C LYS A 41 0.23 -28.92 -28.31
N LEU A 42 -0.68 -28.48 -27.44
CA LEU A 42 -1.94 -29.18 -27.17
C LEU A 42 -3.00 -28.77 -28.19
N SER A 43 -3.89 -29.69 -28.53
CA SER A 43 -4.85 -29.52 -29.64
C SER A 43 -6.13 -28.81 -29.20
N SER A 44 -6.42 -28.79 -27.89
CA SER A 44 -7.65 -28.19 -27.37
C SER A 44 -7.51 -27.70 -25.92
N PRO A 45 -8.38 -26.78 -25.47
CA PRO A 45 -8.48 -26.41 -24.06
C PRO A 45 -8.89 -27.57 -23.14
N ASP A 46 -9.65 -28.55 -23.65
CA ASP A 46 -10.02 -29.76 -22.91
C ASP A 46 -8.78 -30.62 -22.60
N GLU A 47 -7.87 -30.78 -23.57
CA GLU A 47 -6.59 -31.45 -23.36
C GLU A 47 -5.73 -30.73 -22.33
N TYR A 48 -5.73 -29.39 -22.32
CA TYR A 48 -5.02 -28.61 -21.31
C TYR A 48 -5.60 -28.79 -19.91
N TYR A 49 -6.93 -28.80 -19.79
CA TYR A 49 -7.58 -29.09 -18.51
C TYR A 49 -7.21 -30.48 -17.97
N GLN A 50 -7.20 -31.51 -18.83
CA GLN A 50 -6.76 -32.86 -18.42
C GLN A 50 -5.27 -32.88 -18.05
N PHE A 51 -4.43 -32.23 -18.85
CA PHE A 51 -3.00 -32.13 -18.62
C PHE A 51 -2.68 -31.50 -17.24
N LEU A 52 -3.38 -30.43 -16.86
CA LEU A 52 -3.20 -29.79 -15.55
C LEU A 52 -3.55 -30.71 -14.37
N LYS A 53 -4.40 -31.72 -14.58
CA LYS A 53 -4.78 -32.70 -13.56
C LYS A 53 -3.84 -33.90 -13.45
N GLU A 54 -2.85 -34.03 -14.34
CA GLU A 54 -1.84 -35.10 -14.27
C GLU A 54 -0.69 -34.67 -13.33
N ASP A 55 -0.67 -35.21 -12.10
CA ASP A 55 0.24 -34.80 -11.01
C ASP A 55 1.75 -34.76 -11.39
N ASN A 56 2.23 -35.73 -12.17
CA ASN A 56 3.66 -35.87 -12.43
C ASN A 56 4.21 -34.97 -13.54
N LYS A 57 3.35 -34.39 -14.40
CA LYS A 57 3.77 -33.57 -15.56
C LYS A 57 3.37 -32.10 -15.44
N SER A 58 2.40 -31.79 -14.58
CA SER A 58 1.82 -30.45 -14.48
C SER A 58 2.63 -29.49 -13.61
N LYS A 59 3.52 -29.95 -12.72
CA LYS A 59 4.25 -29.06 -11.77
C LYS A 59 4.99 -27.91 -12.45
N ALA A 60 5.70 -28.18 -13.55
CA ALA A 60 6.40 -27.13 -14.30
C ALA A 60 5.41 -26.18 -15.00
N GLU A 61 4.30 -26.71 -15.52
CA GLU A 61 3.27 -25.87 -16.14
C GLU A 61 2.54 -25.01 -15.12
N TRP A 62 2.32 -25.50 -13.89
CA TRP A 62 1.74 -24.71 -12.82
C TRP A 62 2.56 -23.47 -12.50
N GLN A 63 3.89 -23.59 -12.53
CA GLN A 63 4.78 -22.45 -12.37
C GLN A 63 4.64 -21.47 -13.57
N GLU A 64 4.63 -22.00 -14.79
CA GLU A 64 4.55 -21.21 -16.01
C GLU A 64 3.24 -20.43 -16.16
N ILE A 65 2.09 -21.08 -15.96
CA ILE A 65 0.78 -20.42 -16.04
C ILE A 65 0.65 -19.36 -14.95
N THR A 66 1.17 -19.62 -13.75
CA THR A 66 1.20 -18.63 -12.65
C THR A 66 1.99 -17.41 -13.06
N ASN A 67 3.20 -17.58 -13.61
CA ASN A 67 4.03 -16.49 -14.09
C ASN A 67 3.32 -15.62 -15.14
N CYS A 68 2.57 -16.24 -16.07
CA CYS A 68 1.83 -15.50 -17.10
C CYS A 68 0.61 -14.76 -16.56
N LEU A 69 -0.02 -15.25 -15.49
CA LEU A 69 -1.21 -14.65 -14.91
C LEU A 69 -0.90 -13.52 -13.92
N THR A 70 0.28 -13.53 -13.30
CA THR A 70 0.74 -12.43 -12.42
C THR A 70 1.20 -11.21 -13.21
N THR A 71 0.89 -10.00 -12.72
CA THR A 71 1.41 -8.75 -13.32
C THR A 71 2.63 -8.30 -12.54
N GLY A 72 3.84 -8.52 -13.09
CA GLY A 72 5.10 -8.17 -12.45
C GLY A 72 5.52 -6.71 -12.56
N GLU A 73 4.59 -5.78 -12.80
CA GLU A 73 4.93 -4.37 -12.93
C GLU A 73 5.45 -3.83 -11.59
N THR A 74 6.66 -3.30 -11.58
CA THR A 74 7.29 -2.67 -10.42
C THR A 74 8.27 -1.57 -10.87
N TYR A 75 8.70 -0.73 -9.95
CA TYR A 75 9.65 0.35 -10.17
C TYR A 75 10.23 0.87 -8.87
N PHE A 76 11.36 1.55 -8.98
CA PHE A 76 12.07 2.09 -7.82
C PHE A 76 11.23 3.15 -7.13
N PHE A 77 11.19 3.08 -5.79
CA PHE A 77 10.41 3.97 -4.93
C PHE A 77 8.95 4.07 -5.35
N ARG A 78 8.36 2.93 -5.75
CA ARG A 78 6.95 2.83 -6.09
C ARG A 78 6.09 3.19 -4.90
N ASP A 79 5.25 4.21 -5.09
CA ASP A 79 4.43 4.86 -4.06
C ASP A 79 5.25 5.78 -3.15
N ARG A 80 5.21 7.08 -3.47
CA ARG A 80 6.04 8.08 -2.77
C ARG A 80 5.59 8.25 -1.32
N GLY A 81 4.29 8.23 -1.06
CA GLY A 81 3.75 8.25 0.30
C GLY A 81 4.30 7.11 1.16
N GLN A 82 4.16 5.86 0.71
CA GLN A 82 4.63 4.71 1.49
C GLN A 82 6.15 4.68 1.68
N PHE A 83 6.94 5.06 0.67
CA PHE A 83 8.40 5.18 0.83
C PHE A 83 8.83 6.35 1.70
N SER A 84 8.07 7.46 1.71
CA SER A 84 8.28 8.57 2.65
C SER A 84 7.99 8.13 4.08
N LEU A 85 6.91 7.39 4.29
CA LEU A 85 6.57 6.80 5.59
C LEU A 85 7.67 5.85 6.10
N LEU A 86 8.23 5.00 5.21
CA LEU A 86 9.39 4.16 5.54
C LEU A 86 10.59 5.03 5.95
N LYS A 87 10.92 6.04 5.15
CA LYS A 87 12.11 6.89 5.35
C LYS A 87 12.05 7.74 6.62
N PHE A 88 10.91 8.35 6.91
CA PHE A 88 10.80 9.38 7.94
C PHE A 88 10.22 8.87 9.26
N SER A 89 9.53 7.72 9.26
CA SER A 89 8.90 7.19 10.48
C SER A 89 9.33 5.76 10.80
N ILE A 90 9.05 4.80 9.92
CA ILE A 90 9.13 3.37 10.29
C ILE A 90 10.57 2.87 10.42
N LEU A 91 11.42 3.11 9.41
CA LEU A 91 12.81 2.65 9.46
C LEU A 91 13.61 3.36 10.57
N PRO A 92 13.49 4.69 10.79
CA PRO A 92 14.12 5.33 11.94
C PRO A 92 13.70 4.72 13.29
N GLU A 93 12.41 4.45 13.50
CA GLU A 93 11.91 3.81 14.72
C GLU A 93 12.52 2.41 14.92
N LEU A 94 12.57 1.59 13.86
CA LEU A 94 13.13 0.24 13.91
C LEU A 94 14.64 0.24 14.15
N ILE A 95 15.38 1.15 13.49
CA ILE A 95 16.82 1.32 13.70
C ILE A 95 17.08 1.68 15.17
N GLU A 96 16.33 2.63 15.74
CA GLU A 96 16.49 3.00 17.14
C GLU A 96 16.17 1.83 18.09
N LEU A 97 15.09 1.10 17.82
CA LEU A 97 14.69 -0.07 18.62
C LEU A 97 15.71 -1.22 18.54
N ARG A 98 16.52 -1.27 17.48
CA ARG A 98 17.51 -2.32 17.22
C ARG A 98 18.95 -1.89 17.46
N LYS A 99 19.20 -0.66 17.91
CA LYS A 99 20.55 -0.09 18.06
C LYS A 99 21.48 -0.92 18.95
N ASP A 100 20.96 -1.58 19.99
CA ASP A 100 21.77 -2.39 20.91
C ASP A 100 22.20 -3.71 20.28
N LYS A 101 21.32 -4.30 19.44
CA LYS A 101 21.60 -5.53 18.69
C LYS A 101 22.35 -5.27 17.38
N ARG A 102 22.27 -4.04 16.86
CA ARG A 102 22.74 -3.63 15.52
C ARG A 102 22.35 -4.62 14.43
N ALA A 103 21.12 -5.10 14.47
CA ALA A 103 20.60 -6.09 13.52
C ALA A 103 19.20 -5.70 13.06
N LEU A 104 18.99 -5.67 11.75
CA LEU A 104 17.72 -5.30 11.14
C LEU A 104 17.37 -6.29 10.03
N ARG A 105 16.19 -6.90 10.11
CA ARG A 105 15.72 -7.92 9.16
C ARG A 105 14.47 -7.40 8.44
N ILE A 106 14.55 -7.31 7.12
CA ILE A 106 13.51 -6.73 6.26
C ILE A 106 13.14 -7.72 5.16
N TRP A 107 11.86 -7.87 4.91
CA TRP A 107 11.36 -8.74 3.84
C TRP A 107 10.48 -7.97 2.87
N SER A 108 10.82 -7.99 1.58
CA SER A 108 9.93 -7.60 0.46
C SER A 108 9.33 -8.87 -0.14
N ALA A 109 8.07 -9.15 0.20
CA ALA A 109 7.28 -10.29 -0.24
C ALA A 109 6.51 -9.94 -1.52
N GLY A 110 6.78 -10.66 -2.61
CA GLY A 110 6.31 -10.31 -3.96
C GLY A 110 7.18 -9.23 -4.60
N CYS A 111 8.51 -9.38 -4.51
CA CYS A 111 9.45 -8.32 -4.90
C CYS A 111 9.58 -8.11 -6.43
N SER A 112 8.98 -8.97 -7.26
CA SER A 112 9.10 -8.98 -8.72
C SER A 112 10.56 -8.88 -9.17
N THR A 113 10.90 -7.91 -10.02
CA THR A 113 12.24 -7.68 -10.56
C THR A 113 13.19 -6.93 -9.62
N GLY A 114 12.83 -6.80 -8.34
CA GLY A 114 13.72 -6.39 -7.25
C GLY A 114 13.74 -4.89 -6.96
N GLU A 115 13.04 -4.05 -7.73
CA GLU A 115 13.03 -2.61 -7.51
C GLU A 115 12.58 -2.20 -6.10
N GLU A 116 11.57 -2.87 -5.51
CA GLU A 116 11.14 -2.59 -4.13
C GLU A 116 12.23 -2.93 -3.12
N ALA A 117 12.77 -4.16 -3.18
CA ALA A 117 13.81 -4.62 -2.26
C ALA A 117 15.06 -3.73 -2.32
N TYR A 118 15.47 -3.29 -3.51
CA TYR A 118 16.60 -2.38 -3.65
C TYR A 118 16.28 -0.93 -3.26
N SER A 119 15.04 -0.46 -3.42
CA SER A 119 14.64 0.85 -2.91
C SER A 119 14.74 0.90 -1.38
N ILE A 120 14.34 -0.19 -0.71
CA ILE A 120 14.53 -0.37 0.74
C ILE A 120 16.03 -0.38 1.08
N ALA A 121 16.85 -1.14 0.35
CA ALA A 121 18.29 -1.21 0.59
C ALA A 121 18.96 0.17 0.49
N ILE A 122 18.59 0.97 -0.52
CA ILE A 122 19.04 2.35 -0.67
C ILE A 122 18.63 3.18 0.56
N LEU A 123 17.36 3.13 0.97
CA LEU A 123 16.89 3.88 2.14
C LEU A 123 17.62 3.49 3.43
N VAL A 124 17.77 2.20 3.70
CA VAL A 124 18.45 1.70 4.90
C VAL A 124 19.92 2.15 4.91
N ASN A 125 20.60 2.03 3.78
CA ASN A 125 21.97 2.52 3.65
C ASN A 125 22.05 4.04 3.89
N GLU A 126 21.13 4.84 3.32
CA GLU A 126 21.10 6.29 3.51
C GLU A 126 20.85 6.67 4.98
N LEU A 127 19.89 6.02 5.63
CA LEU A 127 19.53 6.30 7.02
C LEU A 127 20.61 5.90 8.02
N ILE A 128 21.33 4.80 7.77
CA ILE A 128 22.43 4.38 8.66
C ILE A 128 23.66 5.28 8.45
N LYS A 129 23.97 5.66 7.21
CA LYS A 129 25.11 6.55 6.91
C LYS A 129 24.87 8.00 7.32
N ASN A 130 23.65 8.50 7.13
CA ASN A 130 23.25 9.87 7.41
C ASN A 130 21.96 9.87 8.24
N PRO A 131 22.04 9.49 9.53
CA PRO A 131 20.85 9.45 10.37
C PRO A 131 20.22 10.84 10.48
N PRO A 132 18.90 10.97 10.27
CA PRO A 132 18.22 12.26 10.31
C PRO A 132 18.21 12.91 11.71
N ILE A 133 18.61 12.17 12.77
CA ILE A 133 18.63 12.63 14.17
C ILE A 133 19.99 12.33 14.81
N PRO A 134 20.79 13.36 15.17
CA PRO A 134 21.94 13.20 16.06
C PRO A 134 21.52 13.25 17.54
N PRO A 135 22.00 12.36 18.43
CA PRO A 135 22.68 11.09 18.20
C PRO A 135 21.73 9.94 18.58
N LEU A 136 21.16 9.24 17.59
CA LEU A 136 20.56 7.91 17.83
C LEU A 136 21.62 6.88 18.30
N VAL A 137 22.90 7.28 18.35
CA VAL A 137 23.98 6.57 19.05
C VAL A 137 24.85 7.56 19.82
N LYS A 138 24.57 7.82 21.11
CA LYS A 138 25.58 8.36 22.05
C LYS A 138 26.49 7.20 22.48
N GLY A 139 27.40 6.81 21.60
CA GLY A 139 28.40 5.76 21.86
C GLY A 139 28.71 4.89 20.64
N GLY A 140 29.63 5.35 19.80
CA GLY A 140 30.14 4.63 18.60
C GLY A 140 29.90 5.48 17.36
N GLU A 141 30.89 6.00 16.65
CA GLU A 141 31.82 5.17 15.87
C GLU A 141 31.12 3.90 15.41
N GLY A 142 30.39 4.01 14.29
CA GLY A 142 29.97 2.84 13.56
C GLY A 142 29.21 3.16 12.28
N GLY A 143 29.72 2.64 11.17
CA GLY A 143 29.14 2.79 9.84
C GLY A 143 28.11 1.70 9.55
N LEU A 144 27.79 1.53 8.27
CA LEU A 144 26.97 0.39 7.83
C LEU A 144 27.63 -0.95 8.17
N GLU A 145 28.98 -0.99 8.21
CA GLU A 145 29.77 -2.17 8.61
C GLU A 145 29.47 -2.70 10.02
N ASP A 146 28.91 -1.88 10.91
CA ASP A 146 28.58 -2.28 12.28
C ASP A 146 27.19 -2.91 12.41
N TRP A 147 26.41 -2.92 11.34
CA TRP A 147 25.05 -3.43 11.30
C TRP A 147 24.96 -4.75 10.54
N ASN A 148 24.32 -5.74 11.15
CA ASN A 148 23.86 -6.93 10.45
C ASN A 148 22.50 -6.64 9.79
N ILE A 149 22.54 -6.08 8.58
CA ILE A 149 21.36 -5.80 7.77
C ILE A 149 21.06 -7.01 6.88
N GLN A 150 19.85 -7.54 6.97
CA GLN A 150 19.36 -8.58 6.07
C GLN A 150 18.10 -8.11 5.37
N ILE A 151 18.19 -7.89 4.07
CA ILE A 151 17.05 -7.58 3.21
C ILE A 151 16.80 -8.79 2.33
N ILE A 152 15.60 -9.36 2.42
CA ILE A 152 15.21 -10.54 1.66
C ILE A 152 14.10 -10.13 0.71
N GLY A 153 14.30 -10.34 -0.59
CA GLY A 153 13.27 -10.21 -1.61
C GLY A 153 12.78 -11.60 -2.01
N THR A 154 11.47 -11.85 -1.96
CA THR A 154 10.93 -13.13 -2.43
C THR A 154 9.87 -12.95 -3.48
N ASP A 155 9.82 -13.87 -4.43
CA ASP A 155 8.77 -13.92 -5.45
C ASP A 155 8.55 -15.37 -5.91
N ILE A 156 7.36 -15.65 -6.44
CA ILE A 156 7.07 -16.95 -7.04
C ILE A 156 7.70 -17.07 -8.45
N ASN A 157 7.93 -15.93 -9.10
CA ASN A 157 8.45 -15.86 -10.46
C ASN A 157 9.99 -15.83 -10.47
N GLU A 158 10.58 -17.00 -10.72
CA GLU A 158 12.04 -17.17 -10.76
C GLU A 158 12.70 -16.34 -11.88
N ASP A 159 12.03 -16.05 -12.99
CA ASP A 159 12.58 -15.19 -14.04
C ASP A 159 12.62 -13.72 -13.64
N ALA A 160 11.66 -13.27 -12.81
CA ALA A 160 11.72 -11.96 -12.18
C ALA A 160 12.89 -11.89 -11.18
N LEU A 161 13.07 -12.93 -10.36
CA LEU A 161 14.20 -13.03 -9.42
C LEU A 161 15.56 -13.07 -10.11
N LYS A 162 15.69 -13.75 -11.26
CA LYS A 162 16.93 -13.69 -12.07
C LYS A 162 17.26 -12.26 -12.49
N LYS A 163 16.26 -11.48 -12.92
CA LYS A 163 16.45 -10.06 -13.26
C LYS A 163 16.82 -9.23 -12.02
N ALA A 164 16.18 -9.50 -10.89
CA ALA A 164 16.50 -8.86 -9.61
C ALA A 164 17.96 -9.10 -9.18
N ARG A 165 18.41 -10.36 -9.22
CA ARG A 165 19.81 -10.74 -8.93
C ARG A 165 20.81 -10.13 -9.93
N HIS A 166 20.37 -9.85 -11.17
CA HIS A 166 21.22 -9.20 -12.17
C HIS A 166 21.45 -7.71 -11.88
N GLY A 167 20.51 -7.03 -11.19
CA GLY A 167 20.65 -5.63 -10.79
C GLY A 167 20.72 -4.64 -11.97
N TYR A 168 20.08 -4.99 -13.08
CA TYR A 168 20.06 -4.20 -14.31
C TYR A 168 18.66 -3.74 -14.66
N TYR A 169 18.51 -2.45 -14.94
CA TYR A 169 17.23 -1.80 -15.10
C TYR A 169 17.20 -0.87 -16.31
N ARG A 170 16.01 -0.70 -16.90
CA ARG A 170 15.76 0.24 -18.01
C ARG A 170 15.14 1.52 -17.47
N ASP A 171 15.08 2.57 -18.29
CA ASP A 171 14.57 3.88 -17.87
C ASP A 171 13.15 3.82 -17.29
N TRP A 172 12.31 2.88 -17.75
CA TRP A 172 10.96 2.69 -17.21
C TRP A 172 10.94 2.39 -15.70
N SER A 173 11.94 1.69 -15.16
CA SER A 173 12.06 1.39 -13.73
C SER A 173 12.32 2.63 -12.86
N PHE A 174 12.64 3.79 -13.48
CA PHE A 174 13.02 5.02 -12.78
C PHE A 174 11.97 6.14 -12.88
N ARG A 175 10.76 5.86 -13.38
CA ARG A 175 9.73 6.87 -13.68
C ARG A 175 9.34 7.79 -12.51
N MET A 176 9.57 7.38 -11.25
CA MET A 176 9.30 8.18 -10.06
C MET A 176 10.57 8.57 -9.27
N VAL A 177 11.75 8.28 -9.80
CA VAL A 177 13.05 8.46 -9.14
C VAL A 177 13.70 9.77 -9.57
N SER A 178 14.23 10.54 -8.63
CA SER A 178 14.99 11.75 -8.97
C SER A 178 16.31 11.41 -9.66
N GLU A 179 16.78 12.32 -10.52
CA GLU A 179 18.07 12.15 -11.20
C GLU A 179 19.25 12.06 -10.22
N ASP A 180 19.15 12.67 -9.04
CA ASP A 180 20.19 12.61 -8.01
C ASP A 180 20.33 11.21 -7.42
N ILE A 181 19.21 10.59 -7.01
CA ILE A 181 19.19 9.19 -6.53
C ILE A 181 19.71 8.27 -7.63
N LYS A 182 19.27 8.48 -8.88
CA LYS A 182 19.69 7.68 -10.04
C LYS A 182 21.20 7.78 -10.28
N LYS A 183 21.79 8.98 -10.26
CA LYS A 183 23.23 9.20 -10.45
C LYS A 183 24.07 8.68 -9.28
N GLN A 184 23.53 8.75 -8.06
CA GLN A 184 24.21 8.29 -6.86
C GLN A 184 24.32 6.76 -6.83
N TRP A 185 23.21 6.07 -7.10
CA TRP A 185 23.09 4.62 -6.87
C TRP A 185 23.22 3.77 -8.12
N PHE A 186 23.19 4.36 -9.32
CA PHE A 186 23.25 3.63 -10.57
C PHE A 186 24.39 4.13 -11.47
N ARG A 187 24.87 3.22 -12.31
CA ARG A 187 25.87 3.48 -13.35
C ARG A 187 25.25 3.20 -14.70
N LYS A 188 25.45 4.12 -15.64
CA LYS A 188 24.97 3.95 -17.02
C LYS A 188 25.69 2.76 -17.67
N ALA A 189 24.92 1.88 -18.30
CA ALA A 189 25.40 0.74 -19.07
C ALA A 189 25.01 0.91 -20.55
N LYS A 190 25.36 -0.06 -21.40
CA LYS A 190 25.15 0.02 -22.86
C LYS A 190 23.67 0.25 -23.23
N GLU A 191 22.73 -0.39 -22.55
CA GLU A 191 21.28 -0.31 -22.86
C GLU A 191 20.41 -0.16 -21.60
N GLY A 192 20.82 0.69 -20.66
CA GLY A 192 20.15 0.84 -19.37
C GLY A 192 21.09 1.23 -18.23
N TRP A 193 20.78 0.76 -17.03
CA TRP A 193 21.41 1.19 -15.79
C TRP A 193 21.72 -0.02 -14.92
N ARG A 194 22.90 0.00 -14.29
CA ARG A 194 23.32 -1.02 -13.35
C ARG A 194 23.36 -0.45 -11.94
N LEU A 195 22.72 -1.13 -11.01
CA LEU A 195 22.74 -0.77 -9.59
C LEU A 195 24.16 -0.95 -9.02
N ASN A 196 24.55 -0.07 -8.09
CA ASN A 196 25.82 -0.18 -7.39
C ASN A 196 25.94 -1.53 -6.67
N LYS A 197 27.12 -2.15 -6.79
CA LYS A 197 27.38 -3.49 -6.26
C LYS A 197 27.10 -3.59 -4.76
N ASP A 198 27.47 -2.57 -3.99
CA ASP A 198 27.29 -2.54 -2.54
C ASP A 198 25.80 -2.64 -2.15
N ILE A 199 24.89 -2.06 -2.93
CA ILE A 199 23.45 -2.19 -2.71
C ILE A 199 22.94 -3.56 -3.16
N ILE A 200 23.48 -4.10 -4.25
CA ILE A 200 23.15 -5.46 -4.71
C ILE A 200 23.44 -6.48 -3.61
N GLU A 201 24.59 -6.36 -2.94
CA GLU A 201 25.04 -7.29 -1.90
C GLU A 201 24.23 -7.19 -0.60
N MET A 202 23.47 -6.11 -0.39
CA MET A 202 22.57 -5.98 0.77
C MET A 202 21.31 -6.85 0.66
N VAL A 203 20.95 -7.32 -0.54
CA VAL A 203 19.67 -7.99 -0.80
C VAL A 203 19.87 -9.44 -1.24
N LYS A 204 19.19 -10.36 -0.56
CA LYS A 204 19.13 -11.77 -0.92
C LYS A 204 17.78 -12.10 -1.56
N PHE A 205 17.80 -12.80 -2.69
CA PHE A 205 16.59 -13.16 -3.43
C PHE A 205 16.31 -14.67 -3.40
N GLU A 206 15.12 -15.05 -2.95
CA GLU A 206 14.68 -16.45 -2.82
C GLU A 206 13.31 -16.66 -3.47
N SER A 207 13.08 -17.84 -4.05
CA SER A 207 11.76 -18.20 -4.56
C SER A 207 10.89 -18.69 -3.41
N VAL A 208 9.73 -18.05 -3.23
CA VAL A 208 8.76 -18.42 -2.18
C VAL A 208 7.36 -18.27 -2.73
N ASP A 209 6.58 -19.35 -2.62
CA ASP A 209 5.15 -19.34 -2.74
C ASP A 209 4.53 -18.98 -1.38
N LEU A 210 4.03 -17.74 -1.26
CA LEU A 210 3.41 -17.24 -0.02
C LEU A 210 2.25 -18.12 0.46
N ILE A 211 1.60 -18.84 -0.46
CA ILE A 211 0.42 -19.64 -0.20
C ILE A 211 0.83 -21.02 0.30
N ASN A 212 1.67 -21.71 -0.46
CA ASN A 212 1.90 -23.14 -0.30
C ASN A 212 3.16 -23.48 0.52
N ASP A 213 4.20 -22.64 0.50
CA ASP A 213 5.46 -22.96 1.18
C ASP A 213 5.34 -22.76 2.69
N ASP A 214 5.97 -23.62 3.49
CA ASP A 214 6.12 -23.38 4.93
C ASP A 214 7.41 -22.60 5.20
N TYR A 215 7.26 -21.31 5.46
CA TYR A 215 8.35 -20.39 5.77
C TYR A 215 8.28 -19.86 7.22
N THR A 216 7.42 -20.45 8.06
CA THR A 216 7.20 -20.01 9.45
C THR A 216 8.18 -20.64 10.44
N ASP A 217 8.86 -21.73 10.03
CA ASP A 217 9.92 -22.36 10.83
C ASP A 217 11.07 -21.37 11.10
N TYR A 218 11.60 -21.38 12.33
CA TYR A 218 12.79 -20.60 12.73
C TYR A 218 14.04 -20.93 11.89
N LYS A 219 14.06 -22.06 11.19
CA LYS A 219 15.11 -22.43 10.24
C LYS A 219 14.99 -21.75 8.88
N SER A 220 13.79 -21.24 8.56
CA SER A 220 13.56 -20.45 7.35
C SER A 220 14.41 -19.19 7.40
N LEU A 221 14.86 -18.67 6.25
CA LEU A 221 15.46 -17.34 6.20
C LEU A 221 14.45 -16.23 6.54
N LEU A 222 13.16 -16.55 6.56
CA LEU A 222 12.07 -15.60 6.70
C LEU A 222 11.61 -15.36 8.15
N HIS A 223 12.30 -15.88 9.16
CA HIS A 223 11.96 -15.66 10.58
C HIS A 223 12.43 -14.31 11.13
N ASP A 224 11.87 -13.92 12.29
CA ASP A 224 12.26 -12.76 13.11
C ASP A 224 12.39 -11.44 12.31
N MET A 225 11.40 -11.17 11.46
CA MET A 225 11.38 -9.96 10.63
C MET A 225 10.99 -8.72 11.43
N ASP A 226 11.73 -7.63 11.25
CA ASP A 226 11.40 -6.34 11.85
C ASP A 226 10.36 -5.59 11.01
N ILE A 227 10.41 -5.78 9.70
CA ILE A 227 9.39 -5.27 8.78
C ILE A 227 9.22 -6.19 7.57
N ILE A 228 7.96 -6.39 7.18
CA ILE A 228 7.56 -7.08 5.95
C ILE A 228 6.80 -6.07 5.09
N LEU A 229 7.23 -5.90 3.84
CA LEU A 229 6.47 -5.24 2.80
C LEU A 229 5.86 -6.33 1.92
N CYS A 230 4.54 -6.38 1.85
CA CYS A 230 3.81 -7.31 0.99
C CYS A 230 2.78 -6.48 0.20
N ARG A 231 3.29 -5.79 -0.83
CA ARG A 231 2.57 -4.70 -1.52
C ARG A 231 2.23 -5.10 -2.95
N ASN A 232 1.01 -4.81 -3.37
CA ASN A 232 0.45 -5.15 -4.68
C ASN A 232 0.44 -6.66 -4.96
N VAL A 233 0.30 -7.46 -3.90
CA VAL A 233 0.25 -8.93 -3.96
C VAL A 233 -1.15 -9.44 -3.63
N PHE A 234 -1.75 -8.95 -2.54
CA PHE A 234 -3.05 -9.46 -2.07
C PHE A 234 -4.20 -9.21 -3.02
N ILE A 235 -4.08 -8.21 -3.91
CA ILE A 235 -5.05 -7.92 -4.98
C ILE A 235 -5.29 -9.13 -5.92
N TYR A 236 -4.35 -10.08 -5.96
CA TYR A 236 -4.47 -11.29 -6.76
C TYR A 236 -5.07 -12.45 -5.99
N PHE A 237 -5.29 -12.36 -4.68
CA PHE A 237 -5.72 -13.50 -3.87
C PHE A 237 -7.21 -13.45 -3.55
N ILE A 238 -7.80 -14.63 -3.36
CA ILE A 238 -9.14 -14.74 -2.76
C ILE A 238 -9.07 -14.51 -1.24
N PRO A 239 -10.14 -14.01 -0.58
CA PRO A 239 -10.11 -13.61 0.83
C PRO A 239 -9.60 -14.67 1.82
N GLU A 240 -9.90 -15.94 1.56
CA GLU A 240 -9.46 -17.07 2.39
C GLU A 240 -7.94 -17.25 2.31
N VAL A 241 -7.37 -17.08 1.12
CA VAL A 241 -5.93 -17.14 0.88
C VAL A 241 -5.23 -15.94 1.52
N VAL A 242 -5.79 -14.74 1.35
CA VAL A 242 -5.30 -13.52 2.02
C VAL A 242 -5.17 -13.75 3.53
N SER A 243 -6.22 -14.25 4.17
CA SER A 243 -6.24 -14.52 5.61
C SER A 243 -5.15 -15.50 6.05
N ARG A 244 -4.96 -16.60 5.29
CA ARG A 244 -3.93 -17.60 5.57
C ARG A 244 -2.51 -17.03 5.44
N VAL A 245 -2.25 -16.27 4.37
CA VAL A 245 -0.94 -15.66 4.13
C VAL A 245 -0.60 -14.68 5.25
N ILE A 246 -1.53 -13.82 5.66
CA ILE A 246 -1.27 -12.86 6.73
C ILE A 246 -0.95 -13.55 8.05
N LEU A 247 -1.62 -14.65 8.40
CA LEU A 247 -1.28 -15.40 9.62
C LEU A 247 0.18 -15.87 9.59
N LYS A 248 0.64 -16.41 8.45
CA LYS A 248 2.05 -16.82 8.27
C LYS A 248 3.01 -15.63 8.34
N LEU A 249 2.67 -14.50 7.72
CA LEU A 249 3.48 -13.26 7.80
C LEU A 249 3.55 -12.70 9.24
N ASN A 250 2.45 -12.81 9.99
CA ASN A 250 2.41 -12.37 11.38
C ASN A 250 3.27 -13.27 12.28
N GLU A 251 3.31 -14.58 12.01
CA GLU A 251 4.18 -15.53 12.72
C GLU A 251 5.66 -15.22 12.49
N THR A 252 6.03 -14.74 11.31
CA THR A 252 7.41 -14.42 10.96
C THR A 252 7.88 -13.04 11.45
N LEU A 253 6.97 -12.16 11.87
CA LEU A 253 7.32 -10.86 12.45
C LEU A 253 7.84 -10.97 13.89
N ASN A 254 8.85 -10.17 14.24
CA ASN A 254 9.18 -9.87 15.62
C ASN A 254 8.03 -9.12 16.32
N ASP A 255 7.94 -9.25 17.63
CA ASP A 255 7.08 -8.37 18.43
C ASP A 255 7.47 -6.91 18.22
N GLY A 256 6.46 -6.06 17.98
CA GLY A 256 6.66 -4.67 17.58
C GLY A 256 7.07 -4.47 16.12
N GLY A 257 7.22 -5.52 15.33
CA GLY A 257 7.52 -5.44 13.90
C GLY A 257 6.33 -4.96 13.07
N TYR A 258 6.62 -4.52 11.85
CA TYR A 258 5.65 -3.89 10.94
C TYR A 258 5.32 -4.77 9.73
N LEU A 259 4.04 -4.85 9.35
CA LEU A 259 3.58 -5.32 8.05
C LEU A 259 3.04 -4.11 7.28
N MET A 260 3.65 -3.80 6.14
CA MET A 260 3.19 -2.79 5.20
C MET A 260 2.62 -3.48 3.96
N THR A 261 1.39 -3.14 3.61
CA THR A 261 0.72 -3.63 2.39
C THR A 261 0.49 -2.51 1.41
N GLY A 262 0.11 -2.82 0.18
CA GLY A 262 -0.35 -1.77 -0.73
C GLY A 262 -1.67 -1.17 -0.24
N HIS A 263 -2.05 -0.05 -0.85
CA HIS A 263 -3.26 0.68 -0.53
C HIS A 263 -4.51 -0.20 -0.59
N ALA A 264 -5.28 -0.23 0.51
CA ALA A 264 -6.53 -0.98 0.66
C ALA A 264 -6.48 -2.49 0.36
N GLU A 265 -5.30 -3.12 0.48
CA GLU A 265 -5.12 -4.54 0.14
C GLU A 265 -5.64 -5.54 1.18
N LEU A 266 -5.75 -5.11 2.43
CA LEU A 266 -6.21 -5.97 3.51
C LEU A 266 -7.63 -5.58 3.93
N PRO A 267 -8.57 -6.56 3.98
CA PRO A 267 -9.87 -6.33 4.56
C PRO A 267 -9.72 -6.01 6.06
N GLN A 268 -10.52 -5.07 6.56
CA GLN A 268 -10.47 -4.53 7.94
C GLN A 268 -10.79 -5.55 9.05
N GLN A 269 -10.95 -6.83 8.72
CA GLN A 269 -11.12 -7.89 9.70
C GLN A 269 -9.88 -7.95 10.58
N ALA A 270 -10.09 -7.76 11.89
CA ALA A 270 -9.04 -7.78 12.89
C ALA A 270 -8.24 -9.09 12.80
N ILE A 271 -7.09 -9.04 12.13
CA ILE A 271 -6.14 -10.13 12.15
C ILE A 271 -5.55 -10.16 13.56
N ALA A 272 -5.72 -11.29 14.25
CA ALA A 272 -5.25 -11.44 15.61
C ALA A 272 -3.78 -11.02 15.73
N ASN A 273 -3.50 -10.13 16.69
CA ASN A 273 -2.18 -9.58 17.04
C ASN A 273 -1.55 -8.58 16.05
N LEU A 274 -2.22 -8.19 14.95
CA LEU A 274 -1.79 -7.07 14.09
C LEU A 274 -2.68 -5.85 14.34
N ARG A 275 -2.11 -4.77 14.88
CA ARG A 275 -2.83 -3.51 15.11
C ARG A 275 -2.60 -2.56 13.93
N PRO A 276 -3.66 -2.03 13.28
CA PRO A 276 -3.49 -0.99 12.28
C PRO A 276 -2.90 0.28 12.93
N LYS A 277 -1.93 0.89 12.27
CA LYS A 277 -1.34 2.20 12.56
C LYS A 277 -1.57 3.05 11.32
N VAL A 278 -2.38 4.09 11.49
CA VAL A 278 -2.79 4.98 10.40
C VAL A 278 -1.77 6.10 10.29
N PHE A 279 -1.37 6.39 9.06
CA PHE A 279 -0.54 7.54 8.71
C PHE A 279 -1.23 8.30 7.58
N PRO A 280 -0.94 9.60 7.40
CA PRO A 280 -1.42 10.38 6.25
C PRO A 280 -1.17 9.68 4.92
N GLU A 281 -0.02 9.01 4.81
CA GLU A 281 0.44 8.38 3.58
C GLU A 281 -0.06 6.95 3.39
N SER A 282 -0.43 6.22 4.45
CA SER A 282 -0.83 4.80 4.37
C SER A 282 -1.33 4.23 5.70
N VAL A 283 -1.99 3.07 5.64
CA VAL A 283 -2.22 2.20 6.81
C VAL A 283 -1.19 1.08 6.81
N VAL A 284 -0.48 0.93 7.94
CA VAL A 284 0.44 -0.19 8.18
C VAL A 284 -0.01 -0.96 9.41
N TYR A 285 0.51 -2.16 9.63
CA TYR A 285 0.11 -3.02 10.74
C TYR A 285 1.29 -3.31 11.64
N LYS A 286 1.13 -3.17 12.96
CA LYS A 286 2.18 -3.46 13.95
C LYS A 286 1.82 -4.69 14.78
N LYS A 287 2.75 -5.64 14.91
CA LYS A 287 2.56 -6.84 15.73
C LYS A 287 2.59 -6.49 17.22
N SER A 288 1.62 -6.99 17.97
CA SER A 288 1.49 -6.81 19.43
C SER A 288 1.09 -8.13 20.10
N SER A 289 1.94 -8.63 20.99
CA SER A 289 1.78 -9.90 21.72
C SER A 289 0.73 -9.85 22.85
N GLU A 290 0.24 -8.67 23.23
CA GLU A 290 -0.76 -8.49 24.31
C GLU A 290 -2.14 -9.10 24.02
N LEU A 291 -2.43 -9.47 22.76
CA LEU A 291 -3.75 -9.94 22.31
C LEU A 291 -3.89 -11.48 22.28
N GLY A 292 -2.82 -12.23 22.57
CA GLY A 292 -2.77 -13.69 22.45
C GLY A 292 -3.84 -14.45 23.25
N VAL A 293 -4.32 -13.88 24.36
CA VAL A 293 -5.31 -14.50 25.27
C VAL A 293 -6.71 -14.63 24.62
N ARG A 294 -7.07 -13.80 23.64
CA ARG A 294 -8.38 -13.86 22.95
C ARG A 294 -8.48 -14.93 21.85
N SER A 295 -7.36 -15.48 21.41
CA SER A 295 -7.30 -16.40 20.26
C SER A 295 -7.84 -17.80 20.59
N GLU A 296 -7.71 -18.26 21.84
CA GLU A 296 -8.25 -19.54 22.31
C GLU A 296 -9.78 -19.52 22.43
N GLU A 297 -10.37 -18.39 22.81
CA GLU A 297 -11.82 -18.22 22.84
C GLU A 297 -12.43 -18.25 21.43
N LEU A 298 -11.76 -17.65 20.44
CA LEU A 298 -12.20 -17.62 19.04
C LEU A 298 -12.12 -19.01 18.39
N LYS A 299 -11.07 -19.81 18.65
CA LYS A 299 -10.99 -21.22 18.21
C LYS A 299 -12.16 -22.05 18.76
N SER A 300 -12.55 -21.83 20.01
CA SER A 300 -13.70 -22.51 20.64
C SER A 300 -15.06 -22.09 20.06
N ARG A 301 -15.13 -20.90 19.45
CA ARG A 301 -16.36 -20.31 18.91
C ARG A 301 -16.59 -20.75 17.47
N SER A 302 -15.53 -20.87 16.66
CA SER A 302 -15.57 -21.41 15.31
C SER A 302 -16.00 -22.89 15.29
N GLN A 303 -15.47 -23.71 16.20
CA GLN A 303 -15.90 -25.11 16.36
C GLN A 303 -17.38 -25.25 16.79
N ARG A 304 -17.93 -24.27 17.51
CA ARG A 304 -19.36 -24.25 17.90
C ARG A 304 -20.30 -23.81 16.77
N LEU A 305 -19.80 -23.05 15.80
CA LEU A 305 -20.60 -22.58 14.67
C LEU A 305 -20.75 -23.65 13.58
N GLU A 306 -19.73 -24.49 13.34
CA GLU A 306 -19.79 -25.62 12.39
C GLU A 306 -20.83 -26.69 12.78
N VAL A 307 -21.08 -26.89 14.08
CA VAL A 307 -22.08 -27.85 14.56
C VAL A 307 -23.52 -27.33 14.33
N ARG A 308 -23.70 -26.01 14.21
CA ARG A 308 -25.02 -25.37 14.15
C ARG A 308 -25.56 -25.22 12.72
N SER A 309 -24.69 -25.21 11.71
CA SER A 309 -25.06 -25.05 10.29
C SER A 309 -25.67 -26.31 9.65
N GLN A 310 -25.70 -27.46 10.35
CA GLN A 310 -26.28 -28.71 9.82
C GLN A 310 -27.80 -28.89 10.07
N LYS A 311 -28.49 -27.94 10.70
CA LYS A 311 -29.95 -28.01 10.89
C LYS A 311 -30.59 -26.63 10.79
N LEU A 312 -31.16 -26.29 9.63
CA LEU A 312 -32.41 -25.53 9.48
C LEU A 312 -32.72 -25.24 8.00
N GLU A 313 -33.80 -25.84 7.49
CA GLU A 313 -34.44 -25.51 6.21
C GLU A 313 -35.49 -24.39 6.34
N ALA A 314 -35.80 -23.80 5.18
CA ALA A 314 -36.55 -22.60 4.82
C ALA A 314 -37.88 -22.22 5.51
N LYS A 315 -38.17 -20.90 5.51
CA LYS A 315 -39.43 -20.30 5.02
C LYS A 315 -39.31 -18.79 4.76
N ILE A 316 -39.85 -18.33 3.63
CA ILE A 316 -39.98 -16.93 3.20
C ILE A 316 -41.40 -16.43 3.53
N PRO A 317 -41.60 -15.21 4.03
CA PRO A 317 -42.85 -14.48 3.88
C PRO A 317 -42.72 -13.22 3.01
N GLN A 318 -43.74 -12.98 2.18
CA GLN A 318 -43.93 -11.79 1.35
C GLN A 318 -44.52 -10.59 2.13
N THR A 319 -44.36 -9.42 1.51
CA THR A 319 -44.63 -8.03 1.90
C THR A 319 -46.11 -7.68 2.21
N PRO A 320 -46.34 -6.50 2.83
CA PRO A 320 -46.88 -5.41 2.00
C PRO A 320 -46.30 -4.00 2.31
N SER A 321 -46.22 -3.19 1.25
CA SER A 321 -46.26 -1.72 1.25
C SER A 321 -47.71 -1.31 0.83
N PRO A 322 -48.20 -0.04 0.79
CA PRO A 322 -47.48 1.25 0.85
C PRO A 322 -48.25 2.46 1.50
N LEU A 323 -47.60 3.65 1.51
CA LEU A 323 -48.09 5.02 1.12
C LEU A 323 -47.92 6.21 2.10
N VAL A 324 -47.07 7.16 1.62
CA VAL A 324 -47.18 8.66 1.62
C VAL A 324 -46.87 9.39 2.94
N GLY A 325 -46.08 10.48 3.00
CA GLY A 325 -45.34 11.26 2.00
C GLY A 325 -44.79 12.57 2.61
N GLU A 326 -43.81 13.14 1.89
CA GLU A 326 -43.31 14.54 1.89
C GLU A 326 -42.30 15.03 2.96
N GLY A 327 -41.12 15.46 2.49
CA GLY A 327 -40.35 16.58 3.07
C GLY A 327 -38.82 16.49 3.06
N GLY A 328 -38.15 16.98 2.00
CA GLY A 328 -36.78 17.55 2.05
C GLY A 328 -35.58 16.60 1.93
N GLY A 329 -35.12 16.34 0.69
CA GLY A 329 -33.90 15.56 0.42
C GLY A 329 -32.63 16.40 0.53
N GLU A 330 -31.96 16.32 1.69
CA GLU A 330 -30.50 16.49 1.77
C GLU A 330 -29.87 15.12 1.49
N GLY A 331 -28.94 15.06 0.53
CA GLY A 331 -28.29 13.83 0.11
C GLY A 331 -27.42 13.28 1.23
N ASP A 332 -27.96 12.35 2.02
CA ASP A 332 -27.25 11.72 3.13
C ASP A 332 -26.04 10.92 2.61
N ILE A 333 -24.85 11.51 2.67
CA ILE A 333 -23.59 10.84 2.36
C ILE A 333 -23.01 10.10 3.56
N SER A 334 -23.71 10.01 4.70
CA SER A 334 -23.18 9.40 5.93
C SER A 334 -22.80 7.94 5.73
N GLU A 335 -23.63 7.18 5.01
CA GLU A 335 -23.34 5.78 4.70
C GLU A 335 -22.11 5.65 3.78
N ALA A 336 -21.95 6.56 2.83
CA ALA A 336 -20.76 6.59 1.97
C ALA A 336 -19.50 7.02 2.74
N LYS A 337 -19.61 7.98 3.67
CA LYS A 337 -18.54 8.36 4.61
C LYS A 337 -18.15 7.19 5.52
N GLU A 338 -19.12 6.39 5.98
CA GLU A 338 -18.84 5.17 6.73
C GLU A 338 -18.09 4.13 5.89
N LEU A 339 -18.52 3.90 4.65
CA LEU A 339 -17.85 2.99 3.72
C LEU A 339 -16.42 3.48 3.42
N TYR A 340 -16.25 4.79 3.24
CA TYR A 340 -14.96 5.44 3.04
C TYR A 340 -14.03 5.21 4.25
N ASN A 341 -14.52 5.46 5.47
CA ASN A 341 -13.78 5.24 6.71
C ASN A 341 -13.46 3.75 6.97
N LYS A 342 -14.28 2.85 6.42
CA LYS A 342 -14.04 1.40 6.42
C LYS A 342 -13.10 0.94 5.29
N GLY A 343 -12.60 1.87 4.47
CA GLY A 343 -11.69 1.60 3.34
C GLY A 343 -12.36 0.92 2.14
N ASN A 344 -13.69 0.86 2.10
CA ASN A 344 -14.43 0.22 1.02
C ASN A 344 -14.68 1.19 -0.14
N TYR A 345 -13.61 1.55 -0.85
CA TYR A 345 -13.62 2.58 -1.87
C TYR A 345 -14.49 2.26 -3.09
N THR A 346 -14.61 0.99 -3.47
CA THR A 346 -15.49 0.57 -4.58
C THR A 346 -16.96 0.80 -4.25
N LEU A 347 -17.43 0.33 -3.09
CA LEU A 347 -18.81 0.59 -2.66
C LEU A 347 -19.05 2.07 -2.34
N THR A 348 -18.02 2.78 -1.86
CA THR A 348 -18.07 4.23 -1.66
C THR A 348 -18.35 4.95 -2.99
N ILE A 349 -17.60 4.65 -4.05
CA ILE A 349 -17.79 5.25 -5.38
C ILE A 349 -19.17 4.87 -5.95
N GLU A 350 -19.59 3.62 -5.83
CA GLU A 350 -20.92 3.17 -6.30
C GLU A 350 -22.05 3.94 -5.60
N LYS A 351 -21.99 4.03 -4.27
CA LYS A 351 -22.98 4.74 -3.45
C LYS A 351 -23.01 6.22 -3.77
N LEU A 352 -21.84 6.86 -3.86
CA LEU A 352 -21.71 8.26 -4.21
C LEU A 352 -22.17 8.53 -5.65
N GLY A 353 -21.96 7.59 -6.57
CA GLY A 353 -22.47 7.63 -7.94
C GLY A 353 -24.00 7.69 -7.98
N HIS A 354 -24.70 6.91 -7.14
CA HIS A 354 -26.15 7.00 -7.01
C HIS A 354 -26.61 8.38 -6.51
N ILE A 355 -25.85 9.00 -5.61
CA ILE A 355 -26.16 10.35 -5.10
C ILE A 355 -25.99 11.38 -6.23
N LEU A 356 -24.93 11.27 -7.04
CA LEU A 356 -24.73 12.14 -8.21
C LEU A 356 -25.79 11.98 -9.30
N LEU A 357 -26.44 10.81 -9.42
CA LEU A 357 -27.58 10.66 -10.34
C LEU A 357 -28.78 11.52 -9.92
N THR A 358 -28.97 11.71 -8.61
CA THR A 358 -30.06 12.50 -8.05
C THR A 358 -29.70 13.97 -7.82
N ASN A 359 -28.42 14.24 -7.56
CA ASN A 359 -27.87 15.58 -7.35
C ASN A 359 -26.48 15.70 -8.00
N PRO A 360 -26.41 16.02 -9.31
CA PRO A 360 -25.16 16.10 -10.06
C PRO A 360 -24.21 17.22 -9.61
N GLU A 361 -24.69 18.18 -8.82
CA GLU A 361 -23.90 19.32 -8.33
C GLU A 361 -23.63 19.22 -6.82
N HIS A 362 -23.72 18.02 -6.25
CA HIS A 362 -23.46 17.83 -4.82
C HIS A 362 -21.96 17.94 -4.50
N PHE A 363 -21.57 19.07 -3.91
CA PHE A 363 -20.18 19.41 -3.59
C PHE A 363 -19.46 18.33 -2.78
N GLU A 364 -20.01 17.93 -1.63
CA GLU A 364 -19.35 16.97 -0.73
C GLU A 364 -19.17 15.60 -1.40
N THR A 365 -20.08 15.22 -2.30
CA THR A 365 -19.97 13.96 -3.06
C THR A 365 -18.82 14.03 -4.06
N HIS A 366 -18.63 15.16 -4.75
CA HIS A 366 -17.50 15.35 -5.64
C HIS A 366 -16.15 15.37 -4.89
N CYS A 367 -16.07 16.03 -3.73
CA CYS A 367 -14.87 15.98 -2.88
C CYS A 367 -14.56 14.55 -2.43
N LEU A 368 -15.57 13.83 -1.91
CA LEU A 368 -15.37 12.47 -1.38
C LEU A 368 -15.05 11.45 -2.49
N ILE A 369 -15.67 11.54 -3.67
CA ILE A 369 -15.28 10.71 -4.82
C ILE A 369 -13.85 11.06 -5.26
N GLY A 370 -13.50 12.35 -5.31
CA GLY A 370 -12.16 12.81 -5.64
C GLY A 370 -11.11 12.21 -4.71
N GLN A 371 -11.34 12.32 -3.40
CA GLN A 371 -10.49 11.74 -2.38
C GLN A 371 -10.45 10.20 -2.46
N THR A 372 -11.58 9.56 -2.74
CA THR A 372 -11.66 8.10 -2.89
C THR A 372 -10.85 7.61 -4.09
N TYR A 373 -10.94 8.29 -5.24
CA TYR A 373 -10.13 7.99 -6.41
C TYR A 373 -8.64 8.24 -6.17
N ALA A 374 -8.29 9.30 -5.43
CA ALA A 374 -6.91 9.56 -5.04
C ALA A 374 -6.34 8.43 -4.18
N ASN A 375 -7.11 7.93 -3.20
CA ASN A 375 -6.71 6.82 -2.33
C ASN A 375 -6.49 5.49 -3.06
N ILE A 376 -7.11 5.30 -4.23
CA ILE A 376 -6.90 4.11 -5.08
C ILE A 376 -5.91 4.36 -6.23
N GLY A 377 -5.30 5.55 -6.29
CA GLY A 377 -4.29 5.92 -7.29
C GLY A 377 -4.86 6.32 -8.67
N GLU A 378 -6.17 6.50 -8.79
CA GLU A 378 -6.84 6.89 -10.03
C GLU A 378 -6.91 8.42 -10.15
N TYR A 379 -5.74 9.05 -10.27
CA TYR A 379 -5.58 10.50 -10.14
C TYR A 379 -6.32 11.32 -11.20
N GLU A 380 -6.43 10.82 -12.43
CA GLU A 380 -7.18 11.52 -13.49
C GLU A 380 -8.67 11.63 -13.14
N LYS A 381 -9.24 10.56 -12.59
CA LYS A 381 -10.63 10.54 -12.12
C LYS A 381 -10.79 11.41 -10.88
N ALA A 382 -9.84 11.34 -9.96
CA ALA A 382 -9.83 12.19 -8.78
C ALA A 382 -9.87 13.68 -9.15
N GLU A 383 -8.96 14.10 -10.03
CA GLU A 383 -8.89 15.47 -10.53
C GLU A 383 -10.17 15.91 -11.24
N ALA A 384 -10.79 15.03 -12.04
CA ALA A 384 -12.03 15.36 -12.72
C ALA A 384 -13.15 15.69 -11.72
N HIS A 385 -13.30 14.90 -10.66
CA HIS A 385 -14.28 15.17 -9.61
C HIS A 385 -13.95 16.41 -8.78
N LEU A 386 -12.68 16.66 -8.46
CA LEU A 386 -12.26 17.85 -7.71
C LEU A 386 -12.40 19.14 -8.53
N LYS A 387 -12.13 19.10 -9.83
CA LYS A 387 -12.42 20.23 -10.75
C LYS A 387 -13.92 20.52 -10.77
N LYS A 388 -14.77 19.48 -10.75
CA LYS A 388 -16.21 19.66 -10.63
C LYS A 388 -16.63 20.25 -9.27
N ALA A 389 -16.01 19.83 -8.18
CA ALA A 389 -16.23 20.44 -6.86
C ALA A 389 -15.89 21.94 -6.85
N ILE A 390 -14.80 22.34 -7.53
CA ILE A 390 -14.41 23.75 -7.68
C ILE A 390 -15.41 24.55 -8.54
N GLU A 391 -15.98 23.95 -9.58
CA GLU A 391 -17.05 24.59 -10.36
C GLU A 391 -18.30 24.87 -9.51
N ILE A 392 -18.60 23.96 -8.58
CA ILE A 392 -19.75 24.08 -7.67
C ILE A 392 -19.48 25.13 -6.58
N ASP A 393 -18.34 25.04 -5.90
CA ASP A 393 -17.91 26.00 -4.88
C ASP A 393 -16.42 26.33 -4.99
N LYS A 394 -16.14 27.46 -5.65
CA LYS A 394 -14.78 27.98 -5.86
C LYS A 394 -14.16 28.63 -4.62
N PHE A 395 -14.94 28.86 -3.55
CA PHE A 395 -14.46 29.52 -2.34
C PHE A 395 -14.10 28.52 -1.23
N ASN A 396 -14.39 27.23 -1.44
CA ASN A 396 -13.99 26.18 -0.53
C ASN A 396 -12.53 25.77 -0.77
N ALA A 397 -11.75 25.67 0.30
CA ALA A 397 -10.33 25.33 0.25
C ALA A 397 -10.07 23.82 0.06
N GLU A 398 -11.01 22.96 0.45
CA GLU A 398 -10.86 21.50 0.45
C GLU A 398 -10.46 20.90 -0.91
N PRO A 399 -11.16 21.17 -2.03
CA PRO A 399 -10.80 20.56 -3.31
C PRO A 399 -9.44 21.03 -3.83
N TYR A 400 -9.03 22.27 -3.52
CA TYR A 400 -7.68 22.74 -3.83
C TYR A 400 -6.62 22.01 -3.00
N TYR A 401 -6.91 21.73 -1.73
CA TYR A 401 -5.99 20.97 -0.88
C TYR A 401 -5.84 19.53 -1.38
N LEU A 402 -6.95 18.85 -1.72
CA LEU A 402 -6.91 17.52 -2.33
C LEU A 402 -6.16 17.50 -3.67
N LEU A 403 -6.32 18.53 -4.52
CA LEU A 403 -5.53 18.66 -5.75
C LEU A 403 -4.05 18.90 -5.48
N ALA A 404 -3.70 19.63 -4.41
CA ALA A 404 -2.30 19.79 -3.99
C ALA A 404 -1.69 18.44 -3.61
N GLN A 405 -2.42 17.62 -2.83
CA GLN A 405 -2.00 16.27 -2.45
C GLN A 405 -1.80 15.39 -3.69
N ILE A 406 -2.74 15.38 -4.64
CA ILE A 406 -2.63 14.62 -5.89
C ILE A 406 -1.45 15.10 -6.74
N SER A 407 -1.24 16.41 -6.84
CA SER A 407 -0.11 16.98 -7.58
C SER A 407 1.23 16.62 -6.95
N ARG A 408 1.32 16.59 -5.61
CA ARG A 408 2.48 16.09 -4.88
C ARG A 408 2.78 14.63 -5.22
N GLU A 409 1.76 13.77 -5.16
CA GLU A 409 1.91 12.35 -5.48
C GLU A 409 2.35 12.12 -6.93
N ASN A 410 1.88 12.95 -7.86
CA ASN A 410 2.27 12.95 -9.27
C ASN A 410 3.58 13.71 -9.56
N GLY A 411 4.24 14.27 -8.55
CA GLY A 411 5.50 15.02 -8.70
C GLY A 411 5.38 16.36 -9.44
N ARG A 412 4.17 16.92 -9.55
CA ARG A 412 3.88 18.23 -10.13
C ARG A 412 3.98 19.30 -9.05
N LEU A 413 5.22 19.62 -8.65
CA LEU A 413 5.50 20.53 -7.53
C LEU A 413 5.04 21.97 -7.79
N GLU A 414 5.03 22.41 -9.06
CA GLU A 414 4.50 23.71 -9.46
C GLU A 414 2.99 23.79 -9.23
N ASP A 415 2.25 22.75 -9.61
CA ASP A 415 0.81 22.65 -9.42
C ASP A 415 0.45 22.55 -7.93
N GLU A 416 1.23 21.78 -7.16
CA GLU A 416 1.10 21.70 -5.70
C GLU A 416 1.25 23.09 -5.06
N GLU A 417 2.30 23.84 -5.41
CA GLU A 417 2.52 25.19 -4.88
C GLU A 417 1.37 26.13 -5.24
N GLU A 418 0.87 26.08 -6.48
CA GLU A 418 -0.25 26.90 -6.92
C GLU A 418 -1.52 26.59 -6.12
N MET A 419 -1.84 25.30 -5.94
CA MET A 419 -3.02 24.89 -5.19
C MET A 419 -2.92 25.27 -3.71
N LEU A 420 -1.77 25.06 -3.06
CA LEU A 420 -1.58 25.45 -1.67
C LEU A 420 -1.66 26.97 -1.46
N LYS A 421 -1.24 27.79 -2.43
CA LYS A 421 -1.46 29.26 -2.39
C LYS A 421 -2.95 29.59 -2.38
N LYS A 422 -3.75 28.87 -3.18
CA LYS A 422 -5.22 29.03 -3.18
C LYS A 422 -5.83 28.60 -1.85
N VAL A 423 -5.38 27.48 -1.28
CA VAL A 423 -5.81 27.01 0.05
C VAL A 423 -5.55 28.08 1.12
N ILE A 424 -4.33 28.64 1.16
CA ILE A 424 -3.96 29.67 2.13
C ILE A 424 -4.77 30.96 1.93
N TYR A 425 -5.05 31.32 0.67
CA TYR A 425 -5.87 32.50 0.36
C TYR A 425 -7.32 32.34 0.83
N LEU A 426 -7.91 31.16 0.61
CA LEU A 426 -9.30 30.85 0.96
C LEU A 426 -9.48 30.54 2.45
N ASN A 427 -8.50 29.87 3.05
CA ASN A 427 -8.47 29.52 4.47
C ASN A 427 -7.10 29.86 5.08
N PRO A 428 -6.89 31.11 5.56
CA PRO A 428 -5.66 31.52 6.23
C PRO A 428 -5.36 30.79 7.55
N SER A 429 -6.29 29.99 8.06
CA SER A 429 -6.10 29.16 9.25
C SER A 429 -5.74 27.70 8.91
N HIS A 430 -5.54 27.37 7.63
CA HIS A 430 -5.25 26.02 7.17
C HIS A 430 -3.81 25.59 7.47
N ILE A 431 -3.57 25.08 8.68
CA ILE A 431 -2.25 24.70 9.21
C ILE A 431 -1.46 23.77 8.26
N PRO A 432 -2.04 22.67 7.72
CA PRO A 432 -1.29 21.77 6.84
C PRO A 432 -0.75 22.45 5.59
N ALA A 433 -1.46 23.45 5.06
CA ALA A 433 -1.02 24.12 3.83
C ALA A 433 0.24 24.96 4.08
N TYR A 434 0.38 25.56 5.26
CA TYR A 434 1.62 26.24 5.65
C TYR A 434 2.77 25.27 5.89
N LEU A 435 2.52 24.11 6.48
CA LEU A 435 3.56 23.10 6.70
C LEU A 435 4.08 22.54 5.36
N GLU A 436 3.18 22.18 4.46
CA GLU A 436 3.52 21.70 3.11
C GLU A 436 4.22 22.76 2.27
N MET A 437 3.75 24.02 2.31
CA MET A 437 4.44 25.13 1.64
C MET A 437 5.86 25.36 2.18
N GLY A 438 6.06 25.12 3.49
CA GLY A 438 7.38 25.14 4.12
C GLY A 438 8.33 24.09 3.54
N ILE A 439 7.83 22.88 3.27
CA ILE A 439 8.58 21.79 2.63
C ILE A 439 8.92 22.16 1.18
N ILE A 440 7.96 22.70 0.41
CA ILE A 440 8.20 23.14 -0.98
C ILE A 440 9.29 24.20 -1.04
N TYR A 441 9.24 25.22 -0.17
CA TYR A 441 10.26 26.27 -0.17
C TYR A 441 11.64 25.79 0.29
N GLU A 442 11.69 24.86 1.24
CA GLU A 442 12.95 24.22 1.64
C GLU A 442 13.56 23.42 0.48
N GLY A 443 12.74 22.66 -0.25
CA GLY A 443 13.17 21.93 -1.45
C GLY A 443 13.69 22.84 -2.58
N LYS A 444 13.19 24.09 -2.65
CA LYS A 444 13.68 25.14 -3.57
C LYS A 444 14.90 25.89 -3.05
N GLY A 445 15.37 25.60 -1.84
CA GLY A 445 16.47 26.30 -1.18
C GLY A 445 16.10 27.66 -0.59
N ASP A 446 14.82 28.02 -0.58
CA ASP A 446 14.32 29.30 -0.07
C ASP A 446 14.01 29.19 1.44
N ARG A 447 15.06 29.28 2.25
CA ARG A 447 14.97 29.14 3.71
C ARG A 447 14.12 30.24 4.34
N ASP A 448 14.12 31.46 3.79
CA ASP A 448 13.37 32.58 4.34
C ASP A 448 11.87 32.36 4.22
N ARG A 449 11.40 31.93 3.04
CA ARG A 449 9.98 31.62 2.87
C ARG A 449 9.59 30.35 3.62
N ALA A 450 10.44 29.32 3.66
CA ALA A 450 10.19 28.11 4.45
C ALA A 450 9.99 28.45 5.94
N PHE A 451 10.88 29.26 6.51
CA PHE A 451 10.77 29.75 7.89
C PHE A 451 9.47 30.52 8.12
N LYS A 452 9.10 31.46 7.22
CA LYS A 452 7.86 32.23 7.34
C LYS A 452 6.61 31.34 7.36
N MET A 453 6.57 30.31 6.51
CA MET A 453 5.44 29.37 6.48
C MET A 453 5.36 28.56 7.77
N ARG A 454 6.47 27.98 8.23
CA ARG A 454 6.54 27.21 9.49
C ARG A 454 6.17 28.05 10.71
N ASN A 455 6.66 29.29 10.79
CA ASN A 455 6.34 30.20 11.90
C ASN A 455 4.85 30.60 11.90
N THR A 456 4.25 30.75 10.72
CA THR A 456 2.80 31.02 10.61
C THR A 456 1.98 29.83 11.09
N ALA A 457 2.34 28.62 10.65
CA ALA A 457 1.73 27.38 11.15
C ALA A 457 1.85 27.25 12.68
N LEU A 458 3.03 27.54 13.24
CA LEU A 458 3.29 27.51 14.68
C LEU A 458 2.40 28.46 15.46
N ASN A 459 2.17 29.67 14.94
CA ASN A 459 1.29 30.64 15.60
C ASN A 459 -0.17 30.20 15.57
N LEU A 460 -0.62 29.63 14.44
CA LEU A 460 -1.97 29.05 14.35
C LEU A 460 -2.12 27.88 15.32
N LEU A 461 -1.15 26.97 15.39
CA LEU A 461 -1.17 25.85 16.33
C LEU A 461 -1.28 26.28 17.79
N LYS A 462 -0.53 27.32 18.20
CA LYS A 462 -0.58 27.87 19.57
C LYS A 462 -1.94 28.48 19.94
N SER A 463 -2.79 28.79 18.96
CA SER A 463 -4.15 29.28 19.22
C SER A 463 -5.17 28.16 19.43
N LEU A 464 -4.80 26.90 19.20
CA LEU A 464 -5.66 25.73 19.40
C LEU A 464 -5.52 25.12 20.81
N PRO A 465 -6.55 24.40 21.29
CA PRO A 465 -6.42 23.54 22.48
C PRO A 465 -5.26 22.56 22.33
N SER A 466 -4.56 22.28 23.42
CA SER A 466 -3.35 21.43 23.41
C SER A 466 -3.62 20.00 22.91
N ASP A 467 -4.84 19.49 23.09
CA ASP A 467 -5.33 18.17 22.68
C ASP A 467 -6.02 18.16 21.29
N ALA A 468 -6.12 19.32 20.62
CA ALA A 468 -6.76 19.41 19.30
C ALA A 468 -6.00 18.56 18.27
N ARG A 469 -6.75 17.85 17.41
CA ARG A 469 -6.23 17.05 16.31
C ARG A 469 -6.48 17.76 14.98
N ILE A 470 -5.48 17.75 14.11
CA ILE A 470 -5.50 18.50 12.85
C ILE A 470 -5.28 17.50 11.73
N GLU A 471 -6.25 17.34 10.84
CA GLU A 471 -6.07 16.54 9.63
C GLU A 471 -4.96 17.14 8.74
N PRO A 472 -4.09 16.33 8.10
CA PRO A 472 -4.05 14.87 8.15
C PRO A 472 -3.25 14.31 9.35
N TYR A 473 -2.65 15.16 10.19
CA TYR A 473 -1.82 14.79 11.35
C TYR A 473 -2.61 14.30 12.59
N THR A 474 -3.66 13.50 12.41
CA THR A 474 -4.57 13.09 13.50
C THR A 474 -3.93 12.28 14.61
N GLU A 475 -2.74 11.72 14.37
CA GLU A 475 -1.93 10.99 15.35
C GLU A 475 -1.21 11.90 16.36
N LEU A 476 -1.07 13.19 16.04
CA LEU A 476 -0.40 14.17 16.90
C LEU A 476 -1.42 15.16 17.47
N THR A 477 -1.29 15.46 18.75
CA THR A 477 -2.00 16.61 19.33
C THR A 477 -1.38 17.92 18.84
N ALA A 478 -2.12 19.03 18.96
CA ALA A 478 -1.58 20.36 18.65
C ALA A 478 -0.30 20.65 19.45
N GLU A 479 -0.19 20.20 20.70
CA GLU A 479 1.01 20.32 21.51
C GLU A 479 2.20 19.52 20.95
N GLU A 480 1.96 18.29 20.49
CA GLU A 480 2.99 17.46 19.86
C GLU A 480 3.44 18.07 18.53
N LEU A 481 2.49 18.52 17.71
CA LEU A 481 2.77 19.15 16.43
C LEU A 481 3.53 20.48 16.60
N ILE A 482 3.23 21.27 17.64
CA ILE A 482 4.01 22.47 18.01
C ILE A 482 5.48 22.13 18.22
N ARG A 483 5.77 21.05 18.96
CA ARG A 483 7.13 20.61 19.26
C ARG A 483 7.86 20.21 17.97
N HIS A 484 7.20 19.46 17.09
CA HIS A 484 7.75 19.10 15.78
C HIS A 484 8.07 20.33 14.92
N VAL A 485 7.14 21.28 14.81
CA VAL A 485 7.36 22.49 14.00
C VAL A 485 8.48 23.36 14.59
N GLN A 486 8.63 23.42 15.91
CA GLN A 486 9.72 24.13 16.57
C GLN A 486 11.09 23.51 16.28
N GLU A 487 11.17 22.19 16.14
CA GLU A 487 12.41 21.50 15.74
C GLU A 487 12.78 21.81 14.30
N MET A 488 11.80 21.93 13.39
CA MET A 488 12.01 22.27 11.98
C MET A 488 12.42 23.74 11.73
N ILE A 489 12.29 24.60 12.75
CA ILE A 489 12.65 26.03 12.68
C ILE A 489 14.08 26.27 13.17
N LYS A 490 14.65 25.35 13.95
CA LYS A 490 16.04 25.40 14.43
C LYS A 490 17.01 24.97 13.34
#